data_AF-A0A3A8PGQ7-F1
#
_entry.id   AF-A0A3A8PGQ7-F1
#
_cell.length_a   1.000
_cell.length_b   1.000
_cell.length_c   1.000
_cell.angle_alpha   90.00
_cell.angle_beta   90.00
_cell.angle_gamma   90.00
#
_symmetry.space_group_name_H-M   'P 1'
#
loop_
_entity.id
_entity.type
_entity.pdbx_description
1 polymer ?
#
loop_
_entity_poly.entity_id
_entity_poly.type
_entity_poly.pdbx_seq_one_letter_code
_entity_poly.pdbx_strand_id
1 'polypeptide(L)'
;MEHLQRFIRDAPSELQKKAPRTKVVKAFNTVFAQHMDTGHVKGERLSLLIAGDDAAAKGRVLDFGRELGFDPIDAGPLQNARWLETMGYLNILLGYVQKLGPDIGFRVVR
;
A
#
# COMPACT_ATOMS: atom_id res chain seq x y z
N MET A 1 18.43 7.49 -9.34
CA MET A 1 17.02 7.03 -9.16
C MET A 1 16.93 5.52 -8.88
N GLU A 2 17.67 4.65 -9.57
CA GLU A 2 17.61 3.19 -9.34
C GLU A 2 17.96 2.75 -7.91
N HIS A 3 18.96 3.33 -7.28
CA HIS A 3 19.33 3.00 -5.89
C HIS A 3 18.21 3.32 -4.89
N LEU A 4 17.48 4.42 -5.10
CA LEU A 4 16.32 4.79 -4.28
C LEU A 4 15.16 3.81 -4.51
N GLN A 5 14.91 3.42 -5.75
CA GLN A 5 13.87 2.44 -6.09
C GLN A 5 14.19 1.03 -5.57
N ARG A 6 15.46 0.65 -5.47
CA ARG A 6 15.88 -0.61 -4.83
C ARG A 6 15.67 -0.56 -3.33
N PHE A 7 16.10 0.51 -2.69
CA PHE A 7 15.93 0.70 -1.24
C PHE A 7 14.45 0.63 -0.84
N ILE A 8 13.58 1.31 -1.57
CA ILE A 8 12.14 1.29 -1.28
C ILE A 8 11.61 -0.14 -1.40
N ARG A 9 11.84 -0.84 -2.53
CA ARG A 9 11.35 -2.22 -2.80
C ARG A 9 11.68 -3.25 -1.72
N ASP A 10 12.85 -3.11 -1.10
CA ASP A 10 13.33 -4.04 -0.11
C ASP A 10 13.08 -3.56 1.33
N ALA A 11 12.70 -2.29 1.53
CA ALA A 11 12.60 -1.64 2.84
C ALA A 11 11.74 -2.42 3.86
N PRO A 12 10.58 -2.99 3.50
CA PRO A 12 9.75 -3.74 4.46
C PRO A 12 10.43 -5.02 4.93
N SER A 13 11.06 -5.76 4.01
CA SER A 13 11.82 -6.98 4.34
C SER A 13 13.07 -6.67 5.15
N GLU A 14 13.79 -5.60 4.82
CA GLU A 14 14.95 -5.13 5.58
C GLU A 14 14.57 -4.65 6.98
N LEU A 15 13.41 -3.99 7.13
CA LEU A 15 12.88 -3.60 8.43
C LEU A 15 12.56 -4.82 9.28
N GLN A 16 11.94 -5.86 8.71
CA GLN A 16 11.64 -7.10 9.40
C GLN A 16 12.93 -7.81 9.87
N LYS A 17 13.99 -7.82 9.05
CA LYS A 17 15.31 -8.37 9.44
C LYS A 17 15.95 -7.58 10.59
N LYS A 18 15.84 -6.25 10.58
CA LYS A 18 16.39 -5.37 11.63
C LYS A 18 15.58 -5.43 12.94
N ALA A 19 14.31 -5.81 12.87
CA ALA A 19 13.42 -5.93 14.02
C ALA A 19 12.72 -7.31 14.03
N PRO A 20 13.44 -8.42 14.30
CA PRO A 20 12.93 -9.78 14.13
C PRO A 20 11.80 -10.15 15.08
N ARG A 21 11.61 -9.39 16.18
CA ARG A 21 10.48 -9.56 17.12
C ARG A 21 9.26 -8.72 16.77
N THR A 22 9.36 -7.84 15.79
CA THR A 22 8.26 -6.99 15.31
C THR A 22 7.52 -7.70 14.20
N LYS A 23 6.22 -7.45 14.09
CA LYS A 23 5.36 -7.96 13.00
C LYS A 23 5.19 -6.85 11.98
N VAL A 24 5.92 -6.90 10.87
CA VAL A 24 5.85 -5.87 9.83
C VAL A 24 4.70 -6.16 8.87
N VAL A 25 3.90 -5.12 8.60
CA VAL A 25 2.82 -5.14 7.60
C VAL A 25 2.98 -3.92 6.69
N LYS A 26 2.94 -4.13 5.38
CA LYS A 26 2.92 -3.07 4.37
C LYS A 26 1.48 -2.75 3.99
N ALA A 27 1.10 -1.48 4.06
CA ALA A 27 -0.21 -0.98 3.65
C ALA A 27 -0.12 0.50 3.25
N PHE A 28 -1.22 1.07 2.74
CA PHE A 28 -1.46 2.49 2.45
C PHE A 28 -0.57 3.19 1.41
N ASN A 29 0.59 2.63 1.05
CA ASN A 29 1.54 3.32 0.17
C ASN A 29 1.03 3.55 -1.27
N THR A 30 -0.06 2.90 -1.67
CA THR A 30 -0.69 3.04 -2.99
C THR A 30 -1.75 4.15 -3.04
N VAL A 31 -2.00 4.85 -1.92
CA VAL A 31 -3.06 5.86 -1.76
C VAL A 31 -2.43 7.24 -1.55
N PHE A 32 -2.94 8.27 -2.22
CA PHE A 32 -2.52 9.65 -1.94
C PHE A 32 -3.06 10.13 -0.59
N ALA A 33 -2.27 10.92 0.13
CA ALA A 33 -2.56 11.32 1.51
C ALA A 33 -3.95 11.95 1.71
N GLN A 34 -4.40 12.78 0.76
CA GLN A 34 -5.70 13.45 0.79
C GLN A 34 -6.92 12.52 0.72
N HIS A 35 -6.73 11.23 0.38
CA HIS A 35 -7.79 10.23 0.33
C HIS A 35 -7.65 9.18 1.43
N MET A 36 -6.69 9.33 2.34
CA MET A 36 -6.42 8.32 3.38
C MET A 36 -7.46 8.28 4.49
N ASP A 37 -8.12 9.40 4.74
CA ASP A 37 -9.16 9.58 5.76
C ASP A 37 -10.54 9.07 5.29
N THR A 38 -10.79 9.09 3.99
CA THR A 38 -12.08 8.67 3.40
C THR A 38 -12.02 7.30 2.72
N GLY A 39 -10.86 6.89 2.21
CA GLY A 39 -10.69 5.69 1.40
C GLY A 39 -11.38 5.72 0.03
N HIS A 40 -11.81 6.91 -0.43
CA HIS A 40 -12.56 7.09 -1.67
C HIS A 40 -11.91 8.13 -2.58
N VAL A 41 -12.09 7.97 -3.88
CA VAL A 41 -11.75 8.96 -4.90
C VAL A 41 -12.91 9.09 -5.86
N LYS A 42 -13.45 10.31 -6.03
CA LYS A 42 -14.56 10.58 -6.96
C LYS A 42 -15.76 9.63 -6.77
N GLY A 43 -16.06 9.28 -5.51
CA GLY A 43 -17.14 8.36 -5.14
C GLY A 43 -16.78 6.87 -5.23
N GLU A 44 -15.62 6.52 -5.78
CA GLU A 44 -15.16 5.13 -5.90
C GLU A 44 -14.34 4.70 -4.69
N ARG A 45 -14.65 3.50 -4.17
CA ARG A 45 -13.92 2.90 -3.05
C ARG A 45 -12.57 2.34 -3.51
N LEU A 46 -11.49 2.84 -2.93
CA LEU A 46 -10.13 2.41 -3.26
C LEU A 46 -9.80 1.02 -2.71
N SER A 47 -8.96 0.28 -3.43
CA SER A 47 -8.35 -0.95 -2.92
C SER A 47 -7.16 -0.63 -2.02
N LEU A 48 -7.20 -1.13 -0.79
CA LEU A 48 -6.07 -1.06 0.15
C LEU A 48 -5.32 -2.40 0.13
N LEU A 49 -4.20 -2.43 -0.60
CA LEU A 49 -3.36 -3.62 -0.70
C LEU A 49 -2.51 -3.77 0.57
N ILE A 50 -2.55 -4.96 1.17
CA ILE A 50 -1.91 -5.24 2.46
C ILE A 50 -1.06 -6.51 2.34
N ALA A 51 0.23 -6.43 2.67
CA ALA A 51 1.15 -7.56 2.65
C ALA A 51 1.86 -7.73 4.01
N GLY A 52 2.00 -8.97 4.49
CA GLY A 52 2.65 -9.27 5.77
C GLY A 52 2.68 -10.76 6.09
N ASP A 53 3.66 -11.18 6.89
CA ASP A 53 3.89 -12.60 7.20
C ASP A 53 3.11 -13.10 8.43
N ASP A 54 2.80 -12.22 9.39
CA ASP A 54 1.99 -12.58 10.56
C ASP A 54 0.49 -12.36 10.27
N ALA A 55 -0.27 -13.46 10.25
CA ALA A 55 -1.70 -13.44 9.92
C ALA A 55 -2.53 -12.56 10.87
N ALA A 56 -2.23 -12.55 12.17
CA ALA A 56 -2.98 -11.77 13.16
C ALA A 56 -2.70 -10.26 13.05
N ALA A 57 -1.45 -9.86 12.81
CA ALA A 57 -1.10 -8.47 12.54
C ALA A 57 -1.73 -7.99 11.23
N LYS A 58 -1.64 -8.80 10.17
CA LYS A 58 -2.27 -8.49 8.89
C LYS A 58 -3.79 -8.37 9.01
N GLY A 59 -4.44 -9.27 9.75
CA GLY A 59 -5.87 -9.22 10.08
C GLY A 59 -6.29 -7.88 10.69
N ARG A 60 -5.56 -7.42 11.72
CA ARG A 60 -5.83 -6.11 12.34
C ARG A 60 -5.72 -4.94 11.36
N VAL A 61 -4.78 -4.98 10.42
CA VAL A 61 -4.63 -3.91 9.41
C VAL A 61 -5.72 -3.99 8.34
N LEU A 62 -6.15 -5.19 7.95
CA LEU A 62 -7.29 -5.40 7.05
C LEU A 62 -8.57 -4.81 7.67
N ASP A 63 -8.82 -5.08 8.94
CA ASP A 63 -10.01 -4.56 9.65
C ASP A 63 -9.95 -3.05 9.82
N PHE A 64 -8.80 -2.51 10.22
CA PHE A 64 -8.59 -1.06 10.30
C PHE A 64 -8.82 -0.36 8.94
N GLY A 65 -8.33 -0.95 7.85
CA GLY A 65 -8.59 -0.44 6.50
C GLY A 65 -10.07 -0.41 6.14
N ARG A 66 -10.84 -1.44 6.58
CA ARG A 66 -12.29 -1.49 6.38
C ARG A 66 -13.01 -0.40 7.16
N GLU A 67 -12.61 -0.15 8.40
CA GLU A 67 -13.15 0.91 9.25
C GLU A 67 -12.92 2.30 8.66
N LEU A 68 -11.78 2.52 8.00
CA LEU A 68 -11.46 3.74 7.26
C LEU A 68 -12.17 3.87 5.90
N GLY A 69 -13.01 2.89 5.52
CA GLY A 69 -13.80 2.96 4.29
C GLY A 69 -13.13 2.40 3.03
N PHE A 70 -11.98 1.74 3.13
CA PHE A 70 -11.32 1.09 1.99
C PHE A 70 -11.95 -0.27 1.62
N ASP A 71 -11.56 -0.80 0.45
CA ASP A 71 -11.64 -2.22 0.10
C ASP A 71 -10.29 -2.91 0.46
N PRO A 72 -10.09 -3.42 1.68
CA PRO A 72 -8.84 -4.08 2.05
C PRO A 72 -8.66 -5.41 1.31
N ILE A 73 -7.47 -5.63 0.76
CA ILE A 73 -7.10 -6.84 0.01
C ILE A 73 -5.81 -7.40 0.59
N ASP A 74 -5.85 -8.67 1.01
CA ASP A 74 -4.65 -9.42 1.38
C ASP A 74 -3.84 -9.74 0.12
N ALA A 75 -2.70 -9.06 -0.03
CA ALA A 75 -1.73 -9.24 -1.10
C ALA A 75 -0.68 -10.32 -0.79
N GLY A 76 -0.84 -11.06 0.31
CA GLY A 76 -0.01 -12.21 0.68
C GLY A 76 1.16 -11.86 1.61
N PRO A 77 2.30 -12.58 1.49
CA PRO A 77 3.45 -12.44 2.39
C PRO A 77 4.18 -11.10 2.20
N LEU A 78 4.99 -10.71 3.20
CA LEU A 78 5.68 -9.40 3.22
C LEU A 78 6.60 -9.19 2.01
N GLN A 79 7.15 -10.27 1.45
CA GLN A 79 7.95 -10.23 0.22
C GLN A 79 7.21 -9.60 -0.98
N ASN A 80 5.88 -9.57 -0.97
CA ASN A 80 5.06 -8.96 -2.02
C ASN A 80 4.99 -7.43 -1.89
N ALA A 81 5.47 -6.85 -0.80
CA ALA A 81 5.51 -5.40 -0.60
C ALA A 81 6.27 -4.65 -1.72
N ARG A 82 7.26 -5.31 -2.36
CA ARG A 82 7.96 -4.78 -3.53
C ARG A 82 7.02 -4.39 -4.68
N TRP A 83 5.92 -5.13 -4.85
CA TRP A 83 4.92 -4.89 -5.90
C TRP A 83 4.02 -3.71 -5.51
N LEU A 84 3.61 -3.65 -4.25
CA LEU A 84 2.85 -2.51 -3.69
C LEU A 84 3.65 -1.20 -3.81
N GLU A 85 4.96 -1.24 -3.57
CA GLU A 85 5.83 -0.08 -3.73
C GLU A 85 5.99 0.37 -5.17
N THR A 86 6.13 -0.59 -6.09
CA THR A 86 6.14 -0.29 -7.53
C THR A 86 4.83 0.34 -7.96
N MET A 87 3.70 -0.14 -7.44
CA MET A 87 2.37 0.41 -7.71
C MET A 87 2.18 1.81 -7.10
N GLY A 88 2.70 2.07 -5.89
CA GLY A 88 2.70 3.40 -5.29
C GLY A 88 3.52 4.40 -6.12
N TYR A 89 4.69 3.97 -6.61
CA TYR A 89 5.50 4.78 -7.53
C TYR A 89 4.75 5.05 -8.84
N LEU A 90 4.08 4.03 -9.40
CA LEU A 90 3.23 4.21 -10.58
C LEU A 90 2.10 5.22 -10.32
N ASN A 91 1.46 5.19 -9.15
CA ASN A 91 0.41 6.17 -8.80
C ASN A 91 0.97 7.60 -8.80
N ILE A 92 2.14 7.80 -8.18
CA ILE A 92 2.85 9.10 -8.18
C ILE A 92 3.20 9.53 -9.60
N LEU A 93 3.70 8.63 -10.43
CA LEU A 93 4.04 8.91 -11.83
C LEU A 93 2.79 9.34 -12.61
N LEU A 94 1.67 8.62 -12.47
CA LEU A 94 0.41 8.96 -13.13
C LEU A 94 -0.13 10.31 -12.66
N GLY A 95 -0.13 10.56 -11.35
CA GLY A 95 -0.67 11.80 -10.78
C GLY A 95 0.15 13.03 -11.14
N TYR A 96 1.48 12.97 -10.95
CA TYR A 96 2.33 14.17 -11.06
C TYR A 96 3.11 14.26 -12.37
N VAL A 97 3.63 13.16 -12.92
CA VAL A 97 4.42 13.19 -14.17
C VAL A 97 3.50 13.21 -15.38
N GLN A 98 2.50 12.33 -15.41
CA GLN A 98 1.49 12.28 -16.49
C GLN A 98 0.35 13.29 -16.29
N LYS A 99 0.40 14.09 -15.22
CA LYS A 99 -0.50 15.22 -14.95
C LYS A 99 -1.99 14.85 -14.81
N LEU A 100 -2.30 13.64 -14.35
CA LEU A 100 -3.69 13.27 -14.02
C LEU A 100 -4.18 13.92 -12.71
N GLY A 101 -3.27 14.48 -11.91
CA GLY A 101 -3.56 15.06 -10.60
C GLY A 101 -3.66 14.01 -9.50
N PRO A 102 -3.74 14.44 -8.22
CA PRO A 102 -3.76 13.52 -7.07
C PRO A 102 -5.16 12.94 -6.78
N ASP A 103 -6.20 13.31 -7.55
CA ASP A 103 -7.57 12.78 -7.46
C ASP A 103 -7.77 11.55 -8.33
N ILE A 104 -6.88 10.58 -8.13
CA ILE A 104 -6.86 9.26 -8.76
C ILE A 104 -6.48 8.18 -7.74
N GLY A 105 -6.78 6.93 -8.06
CA GLY A 105 -6.34 5.78 -7.28
C GLY A 105 -6.68 4.47 -7.99
N PHE A 106 -6.24 3.37 -7.39
CA PHE A 106 -6.46 2.04 -7.93
C PHE A 106 -7.59 1.31 -7.21
N ARG A 107 -8.35 0.54 -7.99
CA ARG A 107 -9.40 -0.37 -7.52
C ARG A 107 -9.27 -1.69 -8.28
N VAL A 108 -9.20 -2.80 -7.54
CA VAL A 108 -9.30 -4.14 -8.10
C VAL A 108 -10.78 -4.46 -8.27
N VAL A 109 -11.21 -4.66 -9.52
CA VAL A 109 -12.57 -5.08 -9.84
C VAL A 109 -12.62 -6.61 -9.77
N ARG A 110 -13.50 -7.15 -8.94
CA ARG A 110 -13.75 -8.58 -8.74
C ARG A 110 -15.19 -8.82 -8.34
#